data_AF-A0A226D9Q2-F1
#
_entry.id   AF-A0A226D9Q2-F1
#
_cell.length_a   1.000
_cell.length_b   1.000
_cell.length_c   1.000
_cell.angle_alpha   90.00
_cell.angle_beta   90.00
_cell.angle_gamma   90.00
#
_symmetry.space_group_name_H-M   'P 1'
#
loop_
_entity.id
_entity.type
_entity.pdbx_description
1 polymer ?
#
loop_
_entity_poly.entity_id
_entity_poly.type
_entity_poly.pdbx_seq_one_letter_code
_entity_poly.pdbx_strand_id
1 'polypeptide(L)'
;MDTLLDEDWTEFNNQYRFNMDGCDDKGNPNLVLFVGEWDMRRAAIAGQSDKLRRYIDKCFEEMSIMLRNMQADGANATRINLILDMASLSLQVQACPRSPDIAVPLWTNVIRPFAPPEIARIVDVYGRKKSDWREALRAKYGIDWIKLSHEMGGDGPDPVDANELRKARYSFKCPEV
;
A
#
# COMPACT_ATOMS: atom_id res chain seq x y z
N MET A 1 14.19 12.81 10.16
CA MET A 1 12.91 13.07 10.86
C MET A 1 12.92 12.11 12.04
N ASP A 2 13.50 12.53 13.16
CA ASP A 2 14.29 11.58 13.97
C ASP A 2 13.51 10.91 15.11
N THR A 3 12.27 11.36 15.40
CA THR A 3 11.43 10.86 16.51
C THR A 3 10.22 10.04 16.05
N LEU A 4 10.08 9.86 14.73
CA LEU A 4 8.83 9.39 14.12
C LEU A 4 8.41 7.99 14.59
N LEU A 5 9.39 7.12 14.82
CA LEU A 5 9.19 5.74 15.27
C LEU A 5 8.95 5.63 16.78
N ASP A 6 9.28 6.68 17.53
CA ASP A 6 9.16 6.71 19.00
C ASP A 6 7.83 7.33 19.48
N GLU A 7 7.05 7.91 18.57
CA GLU A 7 5.74 8.49 18.85
C GLU A 7 4.68 7.41 19.20
N ASP A 8 3.61 7.81 19.93
CA ASP A 8 2.50 6.91 20.24
C ASP A 8 1.51 6.80 19.07
N TRP A 9 1.54 5.62 18.45
CA TRP A 9 0.72 5.24 17.30
C TRP A 9 -0.37 4.21 17.63
N THR A 10 -0.60 3.90 18.90
CA THR A 10 -1.51 2.82 19.33
C THR A 10 -2.89 2.94 18.69
N GLU A 11 -3.44 4.15 18.67
CA GLU A 11 -4.74 4.43 18.05
C GLU A 11 -4.73 4.22 16.53
N PHE A 12 -3.68 4.67 15.84
CA PHE A 12 -3.61 4.69 14.38
C PHE A 12 -3.21 3.34 13.80
N ASN A 13 -2.38 2.56 14.50
CA ASN A 13 -1.93 1.23 14.08
C ASN A 13 -3.10 0.27 13.82
N ASN A 14 -4.22 0.43 14.54
CA ASN A 14 -5.42 -0.40 14.38
C ASN A 14 -6.39 0.16 13.32
N GLN A 15 -6.41 1.47 13.12
CA GLN A 15 -7.36 2.14 12.22
C GLN A 15 -6.86 2.21 10.76
N TYR A 16 -5.54 2.30 10.60
CA TYR A 16 -4.90 2.57 9.31
C TYR A 16 -3.90 1.45 9.01
N ARG A 17 -4.44 0.24 8.80
CA ARG A 17 -3.65 -0.97 8.57
C ARG A 17 -3.00 -1.00 7.18
N PHE A 18 -1.87 -1.67 7.11
CA PHE A 18 -1.20 -2.09 5.87
C PHE A 18 -0.62 -3.49 6.06
N ASN A 19 -0.45 -4.21 4.95
CA ASN A 19 0.02 -5.60 4.94
C ASN A 19 1.17 -5.79 3.96
N MET A 20 2.04 -6.76 4.25
CA MET A 20 3.02 -7.30 3.30
C MET A 20 2.43 -8.52 2.61
N ASP A 21 2.30 -8.45 1.29
CA ASP A 21 1.56 -9.43 0.49
C ASP A 21 2.47 -10.11 -0.55
N GLY A 22 3.33 -10.99 -0.04
CA GLY A 22 4.31 -11.71 -0.85
C GLY A 22 5.32 -10.79 -1.54
N CYS A 23 5.89 -11.29 -2.63
CA CYS A 23 6.89 -10.59 -3.44
C CYS A 23 6.64 -10.76 -4.94
N ASP A 24 7.22 -9.89 -5.76
CA ASP A 24 7.22 -10.04 -7.21
C ASP A 24 8.17 -11.15 -7.70
N ASP A 25 8.33 -11.31 -9.02
CA ASP A 25 9.26 -12.24 -9.65
C ASP A 25 10.74 -11.95 -9.42
N LYS A 26 11.08 -10.74 -8.95
CA LYS A 26 12.44 -10.31 -8.64
C LYS A 26 12.74 -10.35 -7.15
N GLY A 27 11.78 -10.76 -6.32
CA GLY A 27 11.90 -10.79 -4.86
C GLY A 27 11.73 -9.42 -4.20
N ASN A 28 11.13 -8.44 -4.89
CA ASN A 28 10.73 -7.19 -4.24
C ASN A 28 9.40 -7.40 -3.50
N PRO A 29 9.30 -6.95 -2.25
CA PRO A 29 8.09 -7.11 -1.46
C PRO A 29 6.93 -6.26 -1.99
N ASN A 30 5.71 -6.79 -1.87
CA ASN A 30 4.49 -6.04 -2.18
C ASN A 30 3.87 -5.50 -0.88
N LEU A 31 3.68 -4.20 -0.83
CA LEU A 31 3.02 -3.49 0.26
C LEU A 31 1.59 -3.16 -0.16
N VAL A 32 0.61 -3.57 0.63
CA VAL A 32 -0.80 -3.28 0.40
C VAL A 32 -1.32 -2.34 1.47
N LEU A 33 -1.84 -1.18 1.05
CA LEU A 33 -2.58 -0.25 1.91
C LEU A 33 -4.06 -0.32 1.57
N PHE A 34 -4.89 -0.65 2.55
CA PHE A 34 -6.35 -0.73 2.41
C PHE A 34 -7.00 0.64 2.59
N VAL A 35 -6.61 1.61 1.74
CA VAL A 35 -7.08 3.01 1.79
C VAL A 35 -8.61 3.09 1.73
N GLY A 36 -9.27 2.15 1.06
CA GLY A 36 -10.72 2.03 1.05
C GLY A 36 -11.34 1.94 2.44
N GLU A 37 -10.67 1.30 3.40
CA GLU A 37 -11.16 1.10 4.77
C GLU A 37 -10.80 2.26 5.71
N TRP A 38 -9.87 3.13 5.30
CA TRP A 38 -9.34 4.19 6.14
C TRP A 38 -10.33 5.36 6.27
N ASP A 39 -10.80 5.65 7.47
CA ASP A 39 -11.61 6.84 7.73
C ASP A 39 -10.72 8.09 7.91
N MET A 40 -10.23 8.62 6.80
CA MET A 40 -9.42 9.85 6.77
C MET A 40 -10.24 11.08 7.15
N ARG A 41 -11.56 11.06 6.88
CA ARG A 41 -12.47 12.17 7.21
C ARG A 41 -12.61 12.31 8.71
N ARG A 42 -12.76 11.22 9.44
CA ARG A 42 -12.83 11.23 10.91
C ARG A 42 -11.57 11.83 11.52
N ALA A 43 -10.38 11.44 11.06
CA ALA A 43 -9.13 12.06 11.51
C ALA A 43 -9.12 13.57 11.23
N ALA A 44 -9.58 14.00 10.05
CA ALA A 44 -9.64 15.42 9.71
C ALA A 44 -10.63 16.20 10.60
N ILE A 45 -11.83 15.67 10.82
CA ILE A 45 -12.85 16.30 11.68
C ILE A 45 -12.40 16.32 13.14
N ALA A 46 -11.68 15.30 13.59
CA ALA A 46 -11.10 15.23 14.92
C ALA A 46 -9.87 16.16 15.10
N GLY A 47 -9.46 16.91 14.07
CA GLY A 47 -8.26 17.77 14.12
C GLY A 47 -6.94 17.00 14.12
N GLN A 48 -6.97 15.71 13.75
CA GLN A 48 -5.81 14.82 13.75
C GLN A 48 -5.13 14.71 12.36
N SER A 49 -5.41 15.62 11.42
CA SER A 49 -4.83 15.61 10.07
C SER A 49 -3.30 15.56 10.06
N ASP A 50 -2.66 16.36 10.92
CA ASP A 50 -1.20 16.37 11.03
C ASP A 50 -0.66 15.06 11.60
N LYS A 51 -1.37 14.46 12.56
CA LYS A 51 -1.03 13.15 13.11
C LYS A 51 -1.18 12.06 12.05
N LEU A 52 -2.22 12.11 11.22
CA LEU A 52 -2.40 11.19 10.09
C LEU A 52 -1.29 11.33 9.06
N ARG A 53 -0.89 12.56 8.71
CA ARG A 53 0.23 12.81 7.79
C ARG A 53 1.52 12.19 8.33
N ARG A 54 1.84 12.43 9.62
CA ARG A 54 3.00 11.82 10.26
C ARG A 54 2.89 10.29 10.35
N TYR A 55 1.70 9.75 10.59
CA TYR A 55 1.49 8.30 10.56
C TYR A 55 1.79 7.70 9.18
N ILE A 56 1.42 8.39 8.10
CA ILE A 56 1.79 7.98 6.73
C ILE A 56 3.31 8.03 6.55
N ASP A 57 3.97 9.11 7.00
CA ASP A 57 5.44 9.20 6.99
C ASP A 57 6.07 8.01 7.76
N LYS A 58 5.48 7.63 8.90
CA LYS A 58 5.92 6.50 9.73
C LYS A 58 5.79 5.18 8.97
N CYS A 59 4.68 4.94 8.28
CA CYS A 59 4.52 3.75 7.45
C CYS A 59 5.65 3.64 6.40
N PHE A 60 6.00 4.73 5.71
CA PHE A 60 7.12 4.72 4.77
C PHE A 60 8.48 4.45 5.44
N GLU A 61 8.71 4.95 6.66
CA GLU A 61 9.92 4.66 7.41
C GLU A 61 10.00 3.18 7.85
N GLU A 62 8.91 2.61 8.36
CA GLU A 62 8.83 1.18 8.72
C GLU A 62 9.15 0.28 7.53
N MET A 63 8.62 0.63 6.36
CA MET A 63 8.87 -0.08 5.11
C MET A 63 10.30 0.06 4.63
N SER A 64 10.89 1.23 4.83
CA SER A 64 12.30 1.47 4.52
C SER A 64 13.22 0.66 5.44
N ILE A 65 12.90 0.53 6.73
CA ILE A 65 13.62 -0.35 7.66
C ILE A 65 13.51 -1.80 7.21
N MET A 66 12.30 -2.27 6.90
CA MET A 66 12.08 -3.64 6.44
C MET A 66 12.92 -3.96 5.19
N LEU A 67 12.90 -3.08 4.18
CA LEU A 67 13.70 -3.28 2.96
C LEU A 67 15.21 -3.33 3.27
N ARG A 68 15.70 -2.45 4.15
CA ARG A 68 17.10 -2.46 4.59
C ARG A 68 17.46 -3.76 5.31
N ASN A 69 16.57 -4.30 6.14
CA ASN A 69 16.78 -5.58 6.82
C ASN A 69 16.84 -6.73 5.81
N MET A 70 15.94 -6.76 4.83
CA MET A 70 15.98 -7.75 3.74
C MET A 70 17.31 -7.71 3.00
N GLN A 71 17.80 -6.51 2.67
CA GLN A 71 19.09 -6.32 2.00
C GLN A 71 20.27 -6.78 2.86
N ALA A 72 20.24 -6.47 4.17
CA ALA A 72 21.26 -6.90 5.12
C ALA A 72 21.31 -8.43 5.28
N ASP A 73 20.16 -9.09 5.16
CA ASP A 73 20.02 -10.56 5.18
C ASP A 73 20.39 -11.22 3.84
N GLY A 74 20.86 -10.45 2.85
CA GLY A 74 21.33 -10.94 1.56
C GLY A 74 20.25 -11.07 0.47
N ALA A 75 19.03 -10.58 0.72
CA ALA A 75 17.99 -10.57 -0.31
C ALA A 75 18.28 -9.51 -1.37
N ASN A 76 18.03 -9.85 -2.65
CA ASN A 76 18.18 -8.91 -3.78
C ASN A 76 16.96 -7.99 -3.96
N ALA A 77 16.37 -7.53 -2.85
CA ALA A 77 15.22 -6.62 -2.87
C ALA A 77 15.72 -5.18 -2.95
N THR A 78 15.37 -4.46 -4.02
CA THR A 78 15.83 -3.07 -4.24
C THR A 78 14.71 -2.04 -4.21
N ARG A 79 13.46 -2.50 -4.31
CA ARG A 79 12.26 -1.67 -4.38
C ARG A 79 11.13 -2.31 -3.59
N ILE A 80 10.06 -1.55 -3.39
CA ILE A 80 8.81 -2.04 -2.79
C ILE A 80 7.70 -1.71 -3.78
N ASN A 81 6.84 -2.68 -4.10
CA ASN A 81 5.66 -2.45 -4.92
C ASN A 81 4.53 -1.95 -4.02
N LEU A 82 4.08 -0.71 -4.19
CA LEU A 82 2.98 -0.13 -3.42
C LEU A 82 1.65 -0.36 -4.13
N ILE A 83 0.75 -1.12 -3.50
CA ILE A 83 -0.62 -1.36 -3.94
C ILE A 83 -1.56 -0.61 -2.99
N LEU A 84 -2.35 0.31 -3.53
CA LEU A 84 -3.39 1.01 -2.79
C LEU A 84 -4.74 0.37 -3.12
N ASP A 85 -5.27 -0.45 -2.22
CA ASP A 85 -6.61 -0.99 -2.38
C ASP A 85 -7.66 0.04 -1.96
N MET A 86 -8.54 0.35 -2.89
CA MET A 86 -9.61 1.33 -2.78
C MET A 86 -11.00 0.68 -2.94
N ALA A 87 -11.09 -0.64 -2.92
CA ALA A 87 -12.35 -1.36 -3.15
C ALA A 87 -13.46 -1.00 -2.14
N SER A 88 -13.09 -0.80 -0.88
CA SER A 88 -14.01 -0.47 0.22
C SER A 88 -14.34 1.03 0.35
N LEU A 89 -13.98 1.86 -0.63
CA LEU A 89 -14.24 3.31 -0.57
C LEU A 89 -15.75 3.60 -0.38
N SER A 90 -16.11 4.16 0.78
CA SER A 90 -17.46 4.63 1.04
C SER A 90 -17.64 6.04 0.52
N LEU A 91 -18.60 6.20 -0.40
CA LEU A 91 -18.99 7.51 -0.95
C LEU A 91 -19.44 8.51 0.13
N GLN A 92 -19.93 8.04 1.28
CA GLN A 92 -20.42 8.89 2.36
C GLN A 92 -19.29 9.38 3.27
N VAL A 93 -18.22 8.59 3.41
CA VAL A 93 -17.12 8.84 4.34
C VAL A 93 -15.95 9.54 3.65
N GLN A 94 -15.58 9.10 2.45
CA GLN A 94 -14.32 9.50 1.80
C GLN A 94 -14.53 10.40 0.57
N ALA A 95 -15.77 10.72 0.21
CA ALA A 95 -16.08 11.41 -1.04
C ALA A 95 -17.20 12.44 -0.90
N CYS A 96 -17.08 13.53 -1.65
CA CYS A 96 -18.27 14.27 -2.11
C CYS A 96 -19.05 13.34 -3.08
N PRO A 97 -20.38 13.40 -3.26
CA PRO A 97 -21.24 12.31 -3.78
C PRO A 97 -21.00 11.72 -5.22
N ARG A 98 -19.77 11.65 -5.76
CA ARG A 98 -19.47 11.23 -7.15
C ARG A 98 -18.13 10.49 -7.41
N SER A 99 -17.37 10.06 -6.40
CA SER A 99 -15.90 9.90 -6.56
C SER A 99 -15.25 8.54 -6.91
N PRO A 100 -15.80 7.32 -6.73
CA PRO A 100 -14.97 6.13 -7.00
C PRO A 100 -14.75 5.91 -8.50
N ASP A 101 -15.75 6.19 -9.34
CA ASP A 101 -15.62 6.09 -10.81
C ASP A 101 -14.88 7.28 -11.44
N ILE A 102 -14.59 8.35 -10.68
CA ILE A 102 -13.84 9.49 -11.20
C ILE A 102 -12.33 9.31 -11.07
N ALA A 103 -11.83 8.39 -10.23
CA ALA A 103 -10.39 8.28 -9.95
C ALA A 103 -9.58 7.98 -11.22
N VAL A 104 -10.04 7.05 -12.06
CA VAL A 104 -9.41 6.70 -13.34
C VAL A 104 -9.43 7.87 -14.34
N PRO A 105 -10.59 8.49 -14.66
CA PRO A 105 -10.62 9.63 -15.58
C PRO A 105 -9.94 10.89 -15.00
N LEU A 106 -9.98 11.12 -13.68
CA LEU A 106 -9.27 12.21 -13.02
C LEU A 106 -7.76 12.02 -13.14
N TRP A 107 -7.24 10.82 -12.83
CA TRP A 107 -5.83 10.52 -13.03
C TRP A 107 -5.44 10.65 -14.50
N THR A 108 -6.15 9.97 -15.40
CA THR A 108 -5.76 9.85 -16.82
C THR A 108 -5.89 11.16 -17.58
N ASN A 109 -6.98 11.91 -17.38
CA ASN A 109 -7.31 13.06 -18.21
C ASN A 109 -6.94 14.41 -17.56
N VAL A 110 -6.76 14.45 -16.23
CA VAL A 110 -6.55 15.71 -15.51
C VAL A 110 -5.19 15.74 -14.82
N ILE A 111 -4.79 14.71 -14.07
CA ILE A 111 -3.56 14.77 -13.25
C ILE A 111 -2.33 14.36 -14.06
N ARG A 112 -2.38 13.20 -14.72
CA ARG A 112 -1.24 12.60 -15.43
C ARG A 112 -0.62 13.51 -16.49
N PRO A 113 -1.36 14.32 -17.29
CA PRO A 113 -0.77 15.22 -18.27
C PRO A 113 0.13 16.31 -17.69
N PHE A 114 -0.09 16.69 -16.43
CA PHE A 114 0.69 17.73 -15.74
C PHE A 114 1.61 17.18 -14.64
N ALA A 115 1.53 15.88 -14.36
CA ALA A 115 2.43 15.21 -13.43
C ALA A 115 3.86 15.13 -14.02
N PRO A 116 4.91 15.25 -13.19
CA PRO A 116 6.28 15.01 -13.64
C PRO A 116 6.40 13.65 -14.35
N PRO A 117 7.21 13.53 -15.42
CA PRO A 117 7.31 12.30 -16.21
C PRO A 117 7.71 11.06 -15.40
N GLU A 118 8.47 11.26 -14.33
CA GLU A 118 8.86 10.22 -13.39
C GLU A 118 7.65 9.63 -12.65
N ILE A 119 6.79 10.50 -12.10
CA ILE A 119 5.57 10.09 -11.39
C ILE A 119 4.56 9.45 -12.35
N ALA A 120 4.37 10.04 -13.54
CA ALA A 120 3.43 9.54 -14.54
C ALA A 120 3.78 8.14 -15.10
N ARG A 121 5.02 7.67 -14.88
CA ARG A 121 5.51 6.34 -15.29
C ARG A 121 5.34 5.27 -14.20
N ILE A 122 5.38 5.66 -12.93
CA ILE A 122 5.35 4.74 -11.79
C ILE A 122 3.96 4.56 -11.20
N VAL A 123 3.02 5.48 -11.46
CA VAL A 123 1.65 5.40 -10.95
C VAL A 123 0.70 4.92 -12.05
N ASP A 124 0.07 3.76 -11.81
CA ASP A 124 -1.08 3.29 -12.58
C ASP A 124 -2.33 3.28 -11.70
N VAL A 125 -3.47 3.65 -12.28
CA VAL A 125 -4.77 3.65 -11.61
C VAL A 125 -5.72 2.78 -12.41
N TYR A 126 -6.33 1.81 -11.74
CA TYR A 126 -7.26 0.87 -12.36
C TYR A 126 -8.68 1.05 -11.81
N GLY A 127 -9.66 0.71 -12.64
CA GLY A 127 -11.07 0.72 -12.24
C GLY A 127 -11.49 -0.55 -11.52
N ARG A 128 -12.79 -0.70 -11.29
CA ARG A 128 -13.40 -1.86 -10.58
C ARG A 128 -13.31 -3.19 -11.33
N LYS A 129 -13.00 -3.17 -12.63
CA LYS A 129 -12.96 -4.38 -13.46
C LYS A 129 -11.74 -5.23 -13.11
N LYS A 130 -11.98 -6.29 -12.33
CA LYS A 130 -10.95 -7.18 -11.78
C LYS A 130 -9.97 -7.72 -12.83
N SER A 131 -10.42 -8.04 -14.04
CA SER A 131 -9.53 -8.53 -15.10
C SER A 131 -8.39 -7.58 -15.44
N ASP A 132 -8.64 -6.27 -15.40
CA ASP A 132 -7.74 -5.28 -16.00
C ASP A 132 -6.53 -5.01 -15.10
N TRP A 133 -6.77 -4.76 -13.82
CA TRP A 133 -5.68 -4.64 -12.85
C TRP A 133 -4.98 -5.99 -12.63
N ARG A 134 -5.71 -7.10 -12.78
CA ARG A 134 -5.10 -8.43 -12.64
C ARG A 134 -4.07 -8.69 -13.73
N GLU A 135 -4.46 -8.51 -14.98
CA GLU A 135 -3.56 -8.66 -16.12
C GLU A 135 -2.34 -7.75 -15.97
N ALA A 136 -2.54 -6.51 -15.51
CA ALA A 136 -1.44 -5.59 -15.31
C ALA A 136 -0.48 -6.00 -14.17
N LEU A 137 -0.97 -6.44 -13.00
CA LEU A 137 -0.12 -6.94 -11.91
C LEU A 137 0.76 -8.09 -12.38
N ARG A 138 0.19 -9.01 -13.17
CA ARG A 138 0.94 -10.14 -13.72
C ARG A 138 1.93 -9.70 -14.81
N ALA A 139 1.46 -9.00 -15.84
CA ALA A 139 2.23 -8.73 -17.04
C ALA A 139 3.27 -7.61 -16.86
N LYS A 140 2.94 -6.58 -16.07
CA LYS A 140 3.81 -5.40 -15.86
C LYS A 140 4.66 -5.53 -14.60
N TYR A 141 4.10 -6.07 -13.52
CA TYR A 141 4.73 -6.09 -12.21
C TYR A 141 5.28 -7.46 -11.80
N GLY A 142 5.04 -8.53 -12.57
CA GLY A 142 5.55 -9.87 -12.23
C GLY A 142 4.91 -10.47 -10.97
N ILE A 143 3.75 -9.98 -10.57
CA ILE A 143 3.01 -10.41 -9.39
C ILE A 143 1.95 -11.43 -9.86
N ASP A 144 2.20 -12.71 -9.62
CA ASP A 144 1.26 -13.80 -9.92
C ASP A 144 0.26 -14.00 -8.76
N TRP A 145 -0.90 -14.59 -9.05
CA TRP A 145 -1.97 -14.86 -8.09
C TRP A 145 -1.53 -15.78 -6.96
N ILE A 146 -0.63 -16.72 -7.24
CA ILE A 146 -0.03 -17.59 -6.23
C ILE A 146 0.88 -16.83 -5.24
N LYS A 147 1.23 -15.58 -5.54
CA LYS A 147 2.07 -14.73 -4.68
C LYS A 147 1.28 -13.67 -3.92
N LEU A 148 -0.02 -13.54 -4.22
CA LEU A 148 -0.93 -12.63 -3.54
C LEU A 148 -1.87 -13.43 -2.65
N SER A 149 -2.14 -12.88 -1.48
CA SER A 149 -3.05 -13.44 -0.50
C SER A 149 -4.47 -13.61 -1.03
N HIS A 150 -5.24 -14.44 -0.34
CA HIS A 150 -6.68 -14.55 -0.56
C HIS A 150 -7.43 -13.23 -0.33
N GLU A 151 -6.93 -12.35 0.54
CA GLU A 151 -7.50 -11.01 0.77
C GLU A 151 -7.43 -10.13 -0.50
N MET A 152 -6.31 -10.21 -1.22
CA MET A 152 -6.15 -9.59 -2.55
C MET A 152 -6.77 -10.42 -3.68
N GLY A 153 -7.44 -11.53 -3.33
CA GLY A 153 -8.12 -12.44 -4.24
C GLY A 153 -7.17 -13.26 -5.11
N GLY A 154 -5.97 -13.56 -4.60
CA GLY A 154 -5.04 -14.57 -5.09
C GLY A 154 -5.18 -15.91 -4.36
N ASP A 155 -4.20 -16.78 -4.59
CA ASP A 155 -4.10 -18.15 -4.05
C ASP A 155 -2.79 -18.35 -3.26
N GLY A 156 -2.11 -17.26 -2.91
CA GLY A 156 -0.85 -17.25 -2.20
C GLY A 156 -0.99 -17.29 -0.68
N PRO A 157 0.16 -17.26 0.02
CA PRO A 157 0.22 -17.30 1.48
C PRO A 157 -0.54 -16.16 2.14
N ASP A 158 -0.86 -16.34 3.43
CA ASP A 158 -1.45 -15.29 4.24
C ASP A 158 -0.51 -14.07 4.32
N PRO A 159 -1.06 -12.84 4.28
CA PRO A 159 -0.25 -11.65 4.32
C PRO A 159 0.28 -11.41 5.74
N VAL A 160 1.46 -10.79 5.85
CA VAL A 160 2.01 -10.38 7.16
C VAL A 160 1.50 -8.99 7.49
N ASP A 161 0.71 -8.86 8.56
CA ASP A 161 0.18 -7.56 8.98
C ASP A 161 1.26 -6.67 9.62
N ALA A 162 1.04 -5.35 9.59
CA ALA A 162 1.99 -4.38 10.13
C ALA A 162 2.34 -4.57 11.62
N ASN A 163 1.40 -5.06 12.45
CA ASN A 163 1.66 -5.31 13.87
C ASN A 163 2.54 -6.56 14.07
N GLU A 164 2.33 -7.61 13.29
CA GLU A 164 3.22 -8.77 13.26
C GLU A 164 4.63 -8.38 12.78
N LEU A 165 4.70 -7.56 11.73
CA LEU A 165 5.97 -7.06 11.21
C LEU A 165 6.74 -6.27 12.28
N ARG A 166 6.06 -5.41 13.04
CA ARG A 166 6.65 -4.67 14.18
C ARG A 166 7.16 -5.61 15.28
N LYS A 167 6.37 -6.62 15.66
CA LYS A 167 6.78 -7.64 16.65
C LYS A 167 8.03 -8.41 16.19
N ALA A 168 8.11 -8.69 14.89
CA ALA A 168 9.27 -9.32 14.25
C ALA A 168 10.44 -8.35 13.99
N ARG A 169 10.39 -7.11 14.51
CA ARG A 169 11.41 -6.07 14.29
C ARG A 169 11.68 -5.80 12.81
N TYR A 170 10.63 -5.80 12.01
CA TYR A 170 10.68 -5.59 10.56
C TYR A 170 11.54 -6.64 9.84
N SER A 171 11.65 -7.85 10.40
CA SER A 171 12.18 -9.01 9.69
C SER A 171 11.08 -9.60 8.82
N PHE A 172 11.26 -9.49 7.51
CA PHE A 172 10.36 -10.04 6.51
C PHE A 172 11.17 -10.83 5.48
N LYS A 173 10.67 -11.99 5.08
CA LYS A 173 11.23 -12.78 3.99
C LYS A 173 10.12 -13.05 2.99
N CYS A 174 10.47 -12.95 1.71
CA CYS A 174 9.56 -13.36 0.65
C CYS A 174 9.15 -14.82 0.89
N PRO A 175 7.84 -15.12 0.93
CA PRO A 175 7.38 -16.50 1.01
C PRO A 175 7.92 -17.34 -0.15
N GLU A 176 8.26 -18.60 0.12
CA GLU A 176 8.57 -19.57 -0.93
C GLU A 176 7.24 -20.01 -1.56
N VAL A 177 7.08 -19.76 -2.86
CA VAL A 177 5.87 -20.07 -3.66
C VAL A 177 6.26 -20.96 -4.83
#